data_AF-A0A0C9QQI0-F1
#
_entry.id   AF-A0A0C9QQI0-F1
#
_cell.length_a   1.000
_cell.length_b   1.000
_cell.length_c   1.000
_cell.angle_alpha   90.00
_cell.angle_beta   90.00
_cell.angle_gamma   90.00
#
_symmetry.space_group_name_H-M   'P 1'
#
loop_
_entity.id
_entity.type
_entity.pdbx_description
1 polymer ?
#
loop_
_entity_poly.entity_id
_entity_poly.type
_entity_poly.pdbx_seq_one_letter_code
_entity_poly.pdbx_strand_id
1 'polypeptide(L)'
;QWNDDINAGFNNGTTPWIPINDNFVDLNLAQQKEASASHYKNYQKLVQLKKTKAPLISGDLQTVVSSDKKTLTIARSTKNETILLIINFSDTESVTVDVASQLKSINAAATVLVTTLESVTKEGDSVDVSKLQLAPKQSVVLGGTVKITNTNTGEPDGAQTIALSSILAVLVLLLMSLEYLP
;
A
#
# COMPACT_ATOMS: atom_id res chain seq x y z
N GLN A 1 -3.90 -12.97 17.73
CA GLN A 1 -4.66 -14.23 17.72
C GLN A 1 -3.82 -15.23 16.93
N TRP A 2 -3.23 -16.23 17.60
CA TRP A 2 -2.20 -17.11 17.05
C TRP A 2 -2.79 -18.30 16.30
N ASN A 3 -3.74 -19.00 16.92
CA ASN A 3 -4.46 -20.14 16.38
C ASN A 3 -5.89 -20.19 16.98
N ASP A 4 -6.60 -21.30 16.77
CA ASP A 4 -7.94 -21.59 17.27
C ASP A 4 -7.96 -22.32 18.63
N ASP A 5 -6.81 -22.47 19.29
CA ASP A 5 -6.73 -23.03 20.63
C ASP A 5 -7.24 -22.04 21.70
N ILE A 6 -7.33 -22.51 22.95
CA ILE A 6 -7.73 -21.72 24.11
C ILE A 6 -7.04 -20.34 24.13
N ASN A 7 -7.85 -19.30 24.32
CA ASN A 7 -7.42 -17.90 24.28
C ASN A 7 -6.66 -17.51 23.00
N ALA A 8 -7.07 -18.06 21.85
CA ALA A 8 -6.41 -17.88 20.55
C ALA A 8 -4.92 -18.22 20.55
N GLY A 9 -4.52 -19.21 21.36
CA GLY A 9 -3.12 -19.62 21.54
C GLY A 9 -2.25 -18.62 22.30
N PHE A 10 -2.83 -17.62 22.95
CA PHE A 10 -2.08 -16.61 23.72
C PHE A 10 -1.55 -17.17 25.05
N ASN A 11 -2.31 -18.03 25.72
CA ASN A 11 -1.91 -18.69 26.97
C ASN A 11 -2.66 -20.02 27.12
N ASN A 12 -2.33 -20.79 28.15
CA ASN A 12 -2.88 -22.14 28.37
C ASN A 12 -4.17 -22.17 29.23
N GLY A 13 -5.01 -21.14 29.16
CA GLY A 13 -6.35 -21.13 29.79
C GLY A 13 -6.53 -20.22 31.00
N THR A 14 -5.52 -19.46 31.41
CA THR A 14 -5.70 -18.38 32.39
C THR A 14 -6.51 -17.24 31.78
N THR A 15 -7.49 -16.71 32.52
CA THR A 15 -8.33 -15.59 32.06
C THR A 15 -7.46 -14.40 31.63
N PRO A 16 -7.52 -13.99 30.35
CA PRO A 16 -6.74 -12.86 29.86
C PRO A 16 -7.28 -11.54 30.44
N TRP A 17 -6.38 -10.58 30.64
CA TRP A 17 -6.70 -9.24 31.16
C TRP A 17 -7.57 -8.41 30.21
N ILE A 18 -7.58 -8.76 28.92
CA ILE A 18 -8.50 -8.25 27.89
C ILE A 18 -9.21 -9.44 27.25
N PRO A 19 -10.53 -9.37 27.00
CA PRO A 19 -11.25 -10.41 26.28
C PRO A 19 -10.66 -10.70 24.89
N ILE A 20 -10.61 -11.99 24.53
CA ILE A 20 -10.26 -12.41 23.17
C ILE A 20 -11.49 -12.15 22.27
N ASN A 21 -11.25 -11.68 21.04
CA ASN A 21 -12.33 -11.48 20.09
C ASN A 21 -12.90 -12.84 19.67
N ASP A 22 -14.23 -12.97 19.65
CA ASP A 22 -14.94 -14.22 19.36
C ASP A 22 -14.60 -14.80 17.98
N ASN A 23 -14.12 -13.98 17.04
CA ASN A 23 -13.76 -14.42 15.69
C ASN A 23 -12.42 -15.18 15.59
N PHE A 24 -11.73 -15.45 16.70
CA PHE A 24 -10.39 -16.05 16.68
C PHE A 24 -10.33 -17.46 16.11
N VAL A 25 -11.44 -18.17 16.17
CA VAL A 25 -11.57 -19.51 15.58
C VAL A 25 -11.35 -19.43 14.07
N ASP A 26 -11.82 -18.38 13.40
CA ASP A 26 -11.71 -18.22 11.94
C ASP A 26 -10.66 -17.18 11.50
N LEU A 27 -10.30 -16.23 12.38
CA LEU A 27 -9.38 -15.13 12.09
C LEU A 27 -8.14 -15.20 12.99
N ASN A 28 -7.23 -16.10 12.65
CA ASN A 28 -5.96 -16.26 13.37
C ASN A 28 -4.77 -16.45 12.42
N LEU A 29 -3.55 -16.36 12.97
CA LEU A 29 -2.31 -16.46 12.19
C LEU A 29 -2.14 -17.83 11.54
N ALA A 30 -2.44 -18.93 12.25
CA ALA A 30 -2.30 -20.28 11.72
C ALA A 30 -3.14 -20.47 10.45
N GLN A 31 -4.42 -20.10 10.50
CA GLN A 31 -5.30 -20.18 9.33
C GLN A 31 -4.87 -19.24 8.20
N GLN A 32 -4.44 -18.02 8.51
CA GLN A 32 -3.97 -17.08 7.48
C GLN A 32 -2.66 -17.53 6.80
N LYS A 33 -1.83 -18.35 7.45
CA LYS A 33 -0.64 -18.95 6.83
C LYS A 33 -1.02 -20.00 5.79
N GLU A 34 -1.99 -20.85 6.11
CA GLU A 34 -2.45 -21.93 5.23
C GLU A 34 -3.33 -21.42 4.07
N ALA A 35 -4.15 -20.40 4.29
CA ALA A 35 -5.06 -19.85 3.29
C ALA A 35 -4.32 -19.41 2.00
N SER A 36 -4.86 -19.72 0.82
CA SER A 36 -4.23 -19.38 -0.47
C SER A 36 -3.97 -17.87 -0.63
N ALA A 37 -4.89 -17.04 -0.13
CA ALA A 37 -4.74 -15.60 0.01
C ALA A 37 -5.17 -15.17 1.42
N SER A 38 -4.42 -14.24 2.04
CA SER A 38 -4.73 -13.72 3.38
C SER A 38 -4.08 -12.37 3.63
N HIS A 39 -4.57 -11.64 4.64
CA HIS A 39 -3.95 -10.38 5.06
C HIS A 39 -2.51 -10.59 5.53
N TYR A 40 -2.22 -11.70 6.22
CA TYR A 40 -0.86 -12.08 6.58
C TYR A 40 0.05 -12.21 5.35
N LYS A 41 -0.39 -12.90 4.29
CA LYS A 41 0.39 -13.04 3.05
C LYS A 41 0.61 -11.69 2.37
N ASN A 42 -0.42 -10.83 2.32
CA ASN A 42 -0.26 -9.47 1.80
C ASN A 42 0.75 -8.66 2.62
N TYR A 43 0.69 -8.75 3.95
CA TYR A 43 1.67 -8.10 4.84
C TYR A 43 3.10 -8.59 4.55
N GLN A 44 3.32 -9.91 4.43
CA GLN A 44 4.63 -10.46 4.08
C GLN A 44 5.15 -9.93 2.74
N LYS A 45 4.28 -9.85 1.71
CA LYS A 45 4.63 -9.28 0.40
C LYS A 45 5.03 -7.81 0.53
N LEU A 46 4.28 -7.01 1.28
CA LEU A 46 4.61 -5.58 1.51
C LEU A 46 5.94 -5.40 2.24
N VAL A 47 6.23 -6.22 3.25
CA VAL A 47 7.54 -6.23 3.93
C VAL A 47 8.66 -6.60 2.94
N GLN A 48 8.44 -7.60 2.10
CA GLN A 48 9.42 -8.01 1.10
C GLN A 48 9.66 -6.92 0.05
N LEU A 49 8.61 -6.24 -0.41
CA LEU A 49 8.73 -5.09 -1.31
C LEU A 49 9.54 -3.98 -0.66
N LYS A 50 9.26 -3.62 0.61
CA LYS A 50 10.03 -2.60 1.33
C LYS A 50 11.53 -2.94 1.38
N LYS A 51 11.88 -4.22 1.55
CA LYS A 51 13.28 -4.68 1.62
C LYS A 51 13.98 -4.70 0.26
N THR A 52 13.25 -4.91 -0.84
CA THR A 52 13.83 -5.19 -2.17
C THR A 52 13.70 -4.04 -3.15
N LYS A 53 12.75 -3.13 -2.95
CA LYS A 53 12.47 -2.02 -3.87
C LYS A 53 13.13 -0.74 -3.36
N ALA A 54 14.17 -0.31 -4.06
CA ALA A 54 14.89 0.93 -3.76
C ALA A 54 13.98 2.16 -3.58
N PRO A 55 12.90 2.37 -4.37
CA PRO A 55 12.02 3.50 -4.15
C PRO A 55 11.36 3.52 -2.76
N LEU A 56 11.04 2.36 -2.18
CA LEU A 56 10.39 2.29 -0.87
C LEU A 56 11.36 2.58 0.29
N ILE A 57 12.66 2.39 0.09
CA ILE A 57 13.71 2.62 1.08
C ILE A 57 14.10 4.11 1.07
N SER A 58 14.54 4.61 -0.08
CA SER A 58 15.18 5.92 -0.20
C SER A 58 14.67 6.75 -1.38
N GLY A 59 13.55 6.34 -2.01
CA GLY A 59 12.96 7.10 -3.11
C GLY A 59 12.18 8.32 -2.64
N ASP A 60 12.08 9.29 -3.53
CA ASP A 60 11.31 10.52 -3.36
C ASP A 60 9.84 10.21 -3.16
N LEU A 61 9.17 10.97 -2.30
CA LEU A 61 7.76 10.79 -1.97
C LEU A 61 6.92 11.87 -2.65
N GLN A 62 5.87 11.44 -3.34
CA GLN A 62 4.78 12.31 -3.78
C GLN A 62 3.46 11.74 -3.30
N THR A 63 2.58 12.61 -2.82
CA THR A 63 1.26 12.22 -2.29
C THR A 63 0.21 13.11 -2.92
N VAL A 64 -0.86 12.50 -3.41
CA VAL A 64 -1.99 13.18 -4.02
C VAL A 64 -3.28 12.65 -3.40
N VAL A 65 -4.13 13.55 -2.93
CA VAL A 65 -5.49 13.24 -2.50
C VAL A 65 -6.43 13.81 -3.54
N SER A 66 -7.40 13.03 -4.02
CA SER A 66 -8.38 13.54 -4.98
C SER A 66 -9.23 14.66 -4.37
N SER A 67 -9.72 15.57 -5.21
CA SER A 67 -10.51 16.73 -4.75
C SER A 67 -11.78 16.32 -3.98
N ASP A 68 -12.36 15.18 -4.33
CA ASP A 68 -13.51 14.58 -3.64
C ASP A 68 -13.14 13.74 -2.40
N LYS A 69 -11.84 13.67 -2.07
CA LYS A 69 -11.26 12.92 -0.94
C LYS A 69 -11.56 11.42 -0.93
N LYS A 70 -12.01 10.85 -2.05
CA LYS A 70 -12.28 9.42 -2.17
C LYS A 70 -11.02 8.60 -2.39
N THR A 71 -9.97 9.20 -2.93
CA THR A 71 -8.74 8.47 -3.28
C THR A 71 -7.48 9.13 -2.73
N LEU A 72 -6.52 8.27 -2.41
CA LEU A 72 -5.16 8.64 -2.05
C LEU A 72 -4.19 7.88 -2.96
N THR A 73 -3.33 8.64 -3.63
CA THR A 73 -2.20 8.13 -4.40
C THR A 73 -0.91 8.50 -3.67
N ILE A 74 -0.08 7.51 -3.38
CA ILE A 74 1.28 7.69 -2.88
C ILE A 74 2.24 7.12 -3.91
N ALA A 75 3.20 7.92 -4.35
CA ALA A 75 4.28 7.50 -5.22
C ALA A 75 5.62 7.58 -4.50
N ARG A 76 6.38 6.50 -4.62
CA ARG A 76 7.78 6.44 -4.21
C ARG A 76 8.62 6.20 -5.45
N SER A 77 9.56 7.08 -5.76
CA SER A 77 10.29 7.05 -7.03
C SER A 77 11.79 7.16 -6.85
N THR A 78 12.52 6.47 -7.72
CA THR A 78 13.95 6.72 -7.99
C THR A 78 14.10 7.17 -9.44
N LYS A 79 15.34 7.25 -9.95
CA LYS A 79 15.59 7.55 -11.37
C LYS A 79 15.02 6.50 -12.34
N ASN A 80 14.89 5.25 -11.90
CA ASN A 80 14.60 4.12 -12.80
C ASN A 80 13.25 3.46 -12.52
N GLU A 81 12.80 3.46 -11.27
CA GLU A 81 11.63 2.72 -10.81
C GLU A 81 10.73 3.60 -9.95
N THR A 82 9.41 3.41 -10.11
CA THR A 82 8.35 4.04 -9.32
C THR A 82 7.46 2.94 -8.73
N ILE A 83 7.22 3.02 -7.42
CA ILE A 83 6.21 2.23 -6.73
C ILE A 83 5.04 3.13 -6.37
N LEU A 84 3.83 2.73 -6.75
CA LEU A 84 2.60 3.43 -6.43
C LEU A 84 1.79 2.66 -5.42
N LEU A 85 1.14 3.36 -4.50
CA LEU A 85 0.03 2.88 -3.70
C LEU A 85 -1.18 3.75 -4.03
N ILE A 86 -2.28 3.14 -4.45
CA ILE A 86 -3.55 3.82 -4.67
C ILE A 86 -4.61 3.16 -3.80
N ILE A 87 -5.36 3.99 -3.07
CA ILE A 87 -6.42 3.55 -2.16
C ILE A 87 -7.72 4.24 -2.56
N ASN A 88 -8.79 3.46 -2.71
CA ASN A 88 -10.16 3.96 -2.72
C ASN A 88 -10.75 3.85 -1.32
N PHE A 89 -11.06 4.99 -0.69
CA PHE A 89 -11.70 5.06 0.62
C PHE A 89 -13.22 4.96 0.57
N SER A 90 -13.83 4.99 -0.62
CA SER A 90 -15.27 4.84 -0.74
C SER A 90 -15.72 3.45 -0.30
N ASP A 91 -16.74 3.42 0.55
CA ASP A 91 -17.37 2.17 1.00
C ASP A 91 -18.21 1.50 -0.09
N THR A 92 -18.74 2.29 -1.03
CA THR A 92 -19.80 1.86 -1.95
C THR A 92 -19.54 2.16 -3.42
N GLU A 93 -18.63 3.09 -3.74
CA GLU A 93 -18.44 3.56 -5.11
C GLU A 93 -17.11 3.10 -5.69
N SER A 94 -17.17 2.61 -6.92
CA SER A 94 -15.97 2.46 -7.75
C SER A 94 -15.50 3.82 -8.27
N VAL A 95 -14.19 4.00 -8.34
CA VAL A 95 -13.56 5.24 -8.77
C VAL A 95 -12.60 4.96 -9.92
N THR A 96 -12.43 5.94 -10.81
CA THR A 96 -11.40 5.90 -11.85
C THR A 96 -10.35 6.95 -11.53
N VAL A 97 -9.09 6.53 -11.45
CA VAL A 97 -7.94 7.38 -11.13
C VAL A 97 -7.04 7.49 -12.34
N ASP A 98 -6.81 8.72 -12.79
CA ASP A 98 -5.74 9.04 -13.74
C ASP A 98 -4.49 9.42 -12.96
N VAL A 99 -3.68 8.41 -12.66
CA VAL A 99 -2.40 8.59 -11.96
C VAL A 99 -1.34 9.20 -12.87
N ALA A 100 -1.46 9.01 -14.19
CA ALA A 100 -0.51 9.53 -15.16
C ALA A 100 -0.55 11.06 -15.26
N SER A 101 -1.72 11.69 -15.10
CA SER A 101 -1.82 13.17 -15.01
C SER A 101 -1.42 13.71 -13.64
N GLN A 102 -1.57 12.92 -12.58
CA GLN A 102 -1.15 13.28 -11.23
C GLN A 102 0.37 13.26 -11.06
N LEU A 103 1.07 12.39 -11.79
CA LEU A 103 2.51 12.14 -11.65
C LEU A 103 3.23 12.26 -12.99
N LYS A 104 4.07 13.28 -13.16
CA LYS A 104 4.78 13.57 -14.42
C LYS A 104 5.75 12.45 -14.87
N SER A 105 6.16 11.57 -13.96
CA SER A 105 7.34 10.72 -14.14
C SER A 105 7.04 9.22 -14.32
N ILE A 106 5.81 8.80 -14.60
CA ILE A 106 5.48 7.36 -14.74
C ILE A 106 4.99 6.98 -16.15
N ASN A 107 5.44 5.81 -16.63
CA ASN A 107 4.88 5.19 -17.83
C ASN A 107 3.40 4.83 -17.66
N ALA A 108 2.67 4.78 -18.77
CA ALA A 108 1.23 4.53 -18.75
C ALA A 108 0.88 3.09 -18.32
N ALA A 109 1.78 2.12 -18.48
CA ALA A 109 1.60 0.76 -18.02
C ALA A 109 2.38 0.53 -16.71
N ALA A 110 1.74 -0.15 -15.76
CA ALA A 110 2.36 -0.61 -14.52
C ALA A 110 1.91 -2.03 -14.18
N THR A 111 2.74 -2.77 -13.44
CA THR A 111 2.45 -4.13 -13.00
C THR A 111 1.88 -4.13 -11.58
N VAL A 112 0.85 -4.92 -11.34
CA VAL A 112 0.24 -5.09 -10.02
C VAL A 112 1.16 -5.95 -9.16
N LEU A 113 1.61 -5.40 -8.03
CA LEU A 113 2.52 -6.09 -7.10
C LEU A 113 1.76 -6.69 -5.92
N VAL A 114 0.80 -5.96 -5.36
CA VAL A 114 -0.05 -6.40 -4.25
C VAL A 114 -1.41 -5.73 -4.39
N THR A 115 -2.49 -6.43 -4.06
CA THR A 115 -3.84 -5.86 -4.01
C THR A 115 -4.68 -6.52 -2.92
N THR A 116 -5.85 -5.94 -2.63
CA THR A 116 -6.81 -6.47 -1.65
C THR A 116 -7.34 -7.84 -2.07
N LEU A 117 -7.71 -8.67 -1.09
CA LEU A 117 -8.05 -10.09 -1.30
C LEU A 117 -9.21 -10.32 -2.29
N GLU A 118 -10.17 -9.40 -2.33
CA GLU A 118 -11.38 -9.49 -3.18
C GLU A 118 -11.26 -8.70 -4.48
N SER A 119 -10.04 -8.35 -4.89
CA SER A 119 -9.78 -7.62 -6.13
C SER A 119 -9.98 -8.49 -7.36
N VAL A 120 -10.61 -7.92 -8.40
CA VAL A 120 -10.68 -8.53 -9.75
C VAL A 120 -9.30 -8.53 -10.41
N THR A 121 -8.52 -7.46 -10.19
CA THR A 121 -7.13 -7.35 -10.63
C THR A 121 -6.26 -8.27 -9.78
N LYS A 122 -5.34 -8.99 -10.40
CA LYS A 122 -4.44 -9.95 -9.74
C LYS A 122 -2.99 -9.48 -9.80
N GLU A 123 -2.19 -10.02 -8.88
CA GLU A 123 -0.75 -9.81 -8.90
C GLU A 123 -0.15 -10.32 -10.22
N GLY A 124 0.72 -9.50 -10.82
CA GLY A 124 1.31 -9.75 -12.14
C GLY A 124 0.53 -9.13 -13.31
N ASP A 125 -0.72 -8.72 -13.11
CA ASP A 125 -1.49 -8.07 -14.18
C ASP A 125 -0.85 -6.73 -14.57
N SER A 126 -0.89 -6.42 -15.87
CA SER A 126 -0.52 -5.10 -16.39
C SER A 126 -1.76 -4.20 -16.42
N VAL A 127 -1.67 -3.03 -15.81
CA VAL A 127 -2.75 -2.04 -15.73
C VAL A 127 -2.34 -0.72 -16.37
N ASP A 128 -3.33 -0.02 -16.93
CA ASP A 128 -3.16 1.33 -17.45
C ASP A 128 -3.40 2.37 -16.35
N VAL A 129 -2.35 3.07 -15.94
CA VAL A 129 -2.39 4.03 -14.84
C VAL A 129 -3.03 5.38 -15.23
N SER A 130 -3.37 5.59 -16.50
CA SER A 130 -4.14 6.77 -16.94
C SER A 130 -5.65 6.64 -16.71
N LYS A 131 -6.13 5.40 -16.47
CA LYS A 131 -7.55 5.09 -16.30
C LYS A 131 -7.75 3.90 -15.36
N LEU A 132 -7.06 3.95 -14.23
CA LEU A 132 -7.07 2.87 -13.26
C LEU A 132 -8.42 2.84 -12.53
N GLN A 133 -9.19 1.77 -12.73
CA GLN A 133 -10.44 1.57 -12.00
C GLN A 133 -10.16 0.86 -10.68
N LEU A 134 -10.76 1.36 -9.60
CA LEU A 134 -10.71 0.77 -8.27
C LEU A 134 -12.13 0.55 -7.76
N ALA A 135 -12.41 -0.69 -7.33
CA ALA A 135 -13.61 -1.07 -6.62
C ALA A 135 -13.67 -0.39 -5.23
N PRO A 136 -14.84 -0.37 -4.56
CA PRO A 136 -14.95 0.15 -3.20
C PRO A 136 -13.95 -0.53 -2.26
N LYS A 137 -13.32 0.25 -1.37
CA LYS A 137 -12.30 -0.21 -0.41
C LYS A 137 -11.05 -0.86 -1.03
N GLN A 138 -10.92 -0.88 -2.35
CA GLN A 138 -9.78 -1.50 -3.00
C GLN A 138 -8.54 -0.66 -2.77
N SER A 139 -7.44 -1.34 -2.48
CA SER A 139 -6.11 -0.78 -2.59
C SER A 139 -5.24 -1.63 -3.48
N VAL A 140 -4.31 -0.97 -4.17
CA VAL A 140 -3.37 -1.62 -5.08
C VAL A 140 -2.00 -0.98 -4.96
N VAL A 141 -0.98 -1.82 -4.95
CA VAL A 141 0.42 -1.44 -5.07
C VAL A 141 0.88 -1.81 -6.47
N LEU A 142 1.41 -0.83 -7.21
CA LEU A 142 1.87 -1.00 -8.58
C LEU A 142 3.37 -0.74 -8.67
N GLY A 143 4.06 -1.48 -9.54
CA GLY A 143 5.43 -1.23 -9.95
C GLY A 143 5.46 -0.72 -11.39
N GLY A 144 6.01 0.47 -11.60
CA GLY A 144 6.16 1.08 -12.92
C GLY A 144 7.59 1.54 -13.18
N THR A 145 7.93 1.69 -14.45
CA THR A 145 9.18 2.32 -14.88
C THR A 145 8.97 3.81 -15.08
N VAL A 146 10.03 4.59 -14.83
CA VAL A 146 10.02 6.03 -15.00
C VAL A 146 9.98 6.39 -16.48
N LYS A 147 9.20 7.41 -16.86
CA LYS A 147 9.29 8.01 -18.20
C LYS A 147 10.65 8.69 -18.34
N ILE A 148 11.52 8.19 -19.21
CA ILE A 148 12.75 8.90 -19.55
C ILE A 148 12.38 10.04 -20.50
N THR A 149 12.19 11.23 -19.96
CA THR A 149 12.23 12.47 -20.75
C THR A 149 13.69 12.91 -20.86
N ASN A 150 14.30 12.75 -22.04
CA ASN A 150 15.59 13.35 -22.35
C ASN A 150 15.43 14.87 -22.37
N THR A 151 15.58 15.53 -21.22
CA THR A 151 15.68 17.00 -21.14
C THR A 151 17.15 17.38 -20.99
N ASN A 152 17.84 17.53 -22.12
CA ASN A 152 19.01 18.42 -22.16
C ASN A 152 18.47 19.84 -22.29
N THR A 153 18.47 20.60 -21.20
CA THR A 153 18.69 22.06 -21.11
C THR A 153 18.33 22.55 -19.71
N GLY A 154 19.18 23.42 -19.18
CA GLY A 154 19.17 23.86 -17.79
C GLY A 154 18.10 24.89 -17.41
N GLU A 155 18.26 25.27 -16.14
CA GLU A 155 17.58 26.27 -15.32
C GLU A 155 16.34 25.87 -14.49
N PRO A 156 16.24 26.45 -13.26
CA PRO A 156 15.50 25.87 -12.16
C PRO A 156 14.14 26.57 -12.05
N ASP A 157 13.06 25.87 -12.36
CA ASP A 157 11.73 26.45 -12.22
C ASP A 157 11.13 26.08 -10.86
N GLY A 158 10.82 27.12 -10.08
CA GLY A 158 10.33 27.08 -8.73
C GLY A 158 8.95 26.44 -8.67
N ALA A 159 8.91 25.16 -8.34
CA ALA A 159 7.71 24.53 -7.80
C ALA A 159 7.75 24.66 -6.28
N GLN A 160 6.85 25.47 -5.73
CA GLN A 160 6.69 25.60 -4.29
C GLN A 160 6.37 24.23 -3.68
N THR A 161 7.35 23.70 -2.93
CA THR A 161 7.20 22.52 -2.09
C THR A 161 6.38 22.93 -0.88
N ILE A 162 5.08 22.69 -0.91
CA ILE A 162 4.26 22.78 0.29
C ILE A 162 4.52 21.51 1.10
N ALA A 163 5.57 21.54 1.91
CA ALA A 163 5.79 20.59 2.99
C ALA A 163 4.75 20.87 4.08
N LEU A 164 3.54 20.33 3.91
CA LEU A 164 2.53 20.32 4.97
C LEU A 164 2.55 18.98 5.68
N SER A 165 3.27 19.00 6.80
CA SER A 165 3.15 18.05 7.90
C SER A 165 1.71 18.02 8.41
N SER A 166 0.94 16.96 8.13
CA SER A 166 0.05 16.33 9.12
C SER A 166 -0.76 15.15 8.57
N ILE A 167 -0.48 13.97 9.18
CA ILE A 167 -1.46 13.03 9.75
C ILE A 167 -2.37 12.28 8.75
N LEU A 168 -1.78 11.41 7.91
CA LEU A 168 -2.23 10.01 7.81
C LEU A 168 -1.15 9.08 7.22
N ALA A 169 0.06 9.24 7.74
CA ALA A 169 1.05 8.19 7.91
C ALA A 169 0.63 7.15 9.00
N VAL A 170 -0.60 7.24 9.52
CA VAL A 170 -0.88 7.06 10.95
C VAL A 170 -1.10 5.62 11.41
N LEU A 171 -1.13 4.60 10.54
CA LEU A 171 -1.15 3.21 11.01
C LEU A 171 -0.01 2.31 10.49
N VAL A 172 0.72 2.72 9.45
CA VAL A 172 1.87 1.92 8.92
C VAL A 172 3.23 2.58 9.22
N LEU A 173 3.28 3.89 9.52
CA LEU A 173 4.48 4.50 10.14
C LEU A 173 4.44 4.44 11.69
N LEU A 174 3.29 4.16 12.32
CA LEU A 174 3.17 4.05 13.78
C LEU A 174 3.71 2.73 14.36
N LEU A 175 3.89 1.70 13.52
CA LEU A 175 4.60 0.47 13.89
C LEU A 175 6.13 0.59 13.75
N MET A 176 6.64 1.69 13.17
CA MET A 176 8.09 1.89 13.01
C MET A 176 8.77 2.63 14.18
N SER A 177 8.06 2.93 15.27
CA SER A 177 8.67 3.50 16.50
C SER A 177 8.72 2.55 17.70
N LEU A 178 8.25 1.30 17.59
CA LEU A 178 8.30 0.31 18.70
C LEU A 178 9.28 -0.85 18.51
N GLU A 179 9.95 -0.96 17.36
CA GLU A 179 10.93 -2.03 17.11
C GLU A 179 12.39 -1.57 17.28
N TYR A 180 12.61 -0.38 17.86
CA TYR A 180 13.93 0.09 18.29
C TYR A 180 13.98 0.18 19.82
N LEU A 181 13.93 -0.98 20.49
CA LEU A 181 14.47 -1.15 21.84
C LEU A 181 15.37 -2.41 21.80
N PRO A 182 16.57 -2.35 22.39
CA PRO A 182 17.55 -3.43 22.37
C PRO A 182 17.08 -4.67 23.13
#